data_AF-A0A2U8P4W4-F1
#
_entry.id   AF-A0A2U8P4W4-F1
#
_cell.length_a   1.000
_cell.length_b   1.000
_cell.length_c   1.000
_cell.angle_alpha   90.00
_cell.angle_beta   90.00
_cell.angle_gamma   90.00
#
_symmetry.space_group_name_H-M   'P 1'
#
loop_
_entity.id
_entity.type
_entity.pdbx_description
1 polymer ?
#
loop_
_entity_poly.entity_id
_entity_poly.type
_entity_poly.pdbx_seq_one_letter_code
_entity_poly.pdbx_strand_id
1 'polypeptide(L)'
;MLRIVLFLVLIALAAAGAAWVADQPGDLVLTAGSFRASTTLPKFVFLLGLFAAAVVLVWSIVTTIWRTPGRLRRRRHDKRHARGRHAITHGLLAIGHGDTALARRHAETARRHAPNDPLALLLHAQSAQLEGNRDEAQRVFRAMAEREDTRLLGLRGLFIEAQRADDAVGAVMIAEEAIKLSPSSTWASHAVLGFRCARGDWSGALAILDSNLSAGQIDKQTYRRQRGVLLTARALELATMDRDVARESVMEAIKLAPTLVPAAVLAAKFESEAHQVRRAMKLVEAAWIANPHPDLADAYAHVKLGDTAWHRLQRVETLAAKTSADKPGHVEGQLAIARAAIDASEFARAREVLAPYVKDPTQRVALLMAEIERTEHGDGGRARAWTLRAVRARHDPAWTADGYVSDRWRPVSPVTGRLDAFQWQTPVASLPSDKGTTIESSAFEEAMLAAPPPKRVTVAPSEGPAEPPVAAPASAPASVPAAQDNLPPMAKDEPAVATAEPVQPAPEPAESPPPAATPVFRSRADLGKPAPAPIPAVIPIVRAPDDPGIDDEGPSDEFTEQIGTPKAQAGGWRGFWSRWGA
;
A
#
# COMPACT_ATOMS: atom_id res chain seq x y z
N MET A 1 -29.79 29.22 -51.91
CA MET A 1 -29.91 30.19 -53.03
C MET A 1 -30.12 29.48 -54.37
N LEU A 2 -29.18 28.68 -54.87
CA LEU A 2 -29.28 28.02 -56.20
C LEU A 2 -30.51 27.10 -56.36
N ARG A 3 -30.89 26.35 -55.30
CA ARG A 3 -32.10 25.50 -55.29
C ARG A 3 -33.42 26.29 -55.40
N ILE A 4 -33.45 27.54 -54.92
CA ILE A 4 -34.65 28.40 -54.95
C ILE A 4 -34.78 29.05 -56.32
N VAL A 5 -33.66 29.51 -56.91
CA VAL A 5 -33.63 30.07 -58.27
C VAL A 5 -34.03 29.00 -59.31
N LEU A 6 -33.48 27.79 -59.19
CA LEU A 6 -33.84 26.67 -60.08
C LEU A 6 -35.34 26.34 -59.99
N PHE A 7 -35.90 26.35 -58.77
CA PHE A 7 -37.33 26.09 -58.55
C PHE A 7 -38.22 27.19 -59.15
N LEU A 8 -37.84 28.47 -59.01
CA LEU A 8 -38.55 29.59 -59.62
C LEU A 8 -38.52 29.54 -61.15
N VAL A 9 -37.38 29.20 -61.75
CA VAL A 9 -37.25 29.02 -63.20
C VAL A 9 -38.12 27.86 -63.70
N LEU A 10 -38.16 26.76 -62.96
CA LEU A 10 -38.99 25.60 -63.31
C LEU A 10 -40.49 25.92 -63.20
N ILE A 11 -40.90 26.69 -62.20
CA ILE A 11 -42.28 27.19 -62.07
C ILE A 11 -42.62 28.14 -63.20
N ALA A 12 -41.73 29.08 -63.55
CA ALA A 12 -41.96 30.01 -64.65
C ALA A 12 -42.11 29.27 -65.99
N LEU A 13 -41.28 28.27 -66.25
CA LEU A 13 -41.38 27.39 -67.43
C LEU A 13 -42.68 26.57 -67.42
N ALA A 14 -43.08 26.03 -66.27
CA ALA A 14 -44.32 25.28 -66.14
C ALA A 14 -45.56 26.17 -66.34
N ALA A 15 -45.54 27.40 -65.81
CA ALA A 15 -46.60 28.38 -65.99
C ALA A 15 -46.70 28.84 -67.45
N ALA A 16 -45.56 29.09 -68.11
CA ALA A 16 -45.51 29.43 -69.53
C ALA A 16 -46.03 28.27 -70.42
N GLY A 17 -45.64 27.03 -70.11
CA GLY A 17 -46.15 25.84 -70.79
C GLY A 17 -47.66 25.63 -70.58
N ALA A 18 -48.16 25.87 -69.37
CA ALA A 18 -49.59 25.77 -69.06
C ALA A 18 -50.42 26.86 -69.78
N ALA A 19 -49.92 28.10 -69.84
CA ALA A 19 -50.56 29.18 -70.57
C ALA A 19 -50.61 28.90 -72.07
N TRP A 20 -49.52 28.40 -72.65
CA TRP A 20 -49.47 28.04 -74.06
C TRP A 20 -50.45 26.92 -74.44
N VAL A 21 -50.66 25.94 -73.55
CA VAL A 21 -51.64 24.86 -73.74
C VAL A 21 -53.08 25.34 -73.57
N ALA A 22 -53.33 26.36 -72.74
CA ALA A 22 -54.66 26.95 -72.54
C ALA A 22 -55.16 27.70 -73.78
N ASP A 23 -54.25 28.30 -74.56
CA ASP A 23 -54.58 29.07 -75.77
C ASP A 23 -54.78 28.21 -77.04
N GLN A 24 -54.64 26.87 -76.96
CA GLN A 24 -54.82 25.98 -78.12
C GLN A 24 -56.27 25.49 -78.26
N PRO A 25 -57.03 25.88 -79.31
CA PRO A 25 -58.37 25.39 -79.58
C PRO A 25 -58.30 24.02 -80.28
N GLY A 26 -58.26 22.94 -79.51
CA GLY A 26 -58.31 21.57 -80.02
C GLY A 26 -59.27 20.70 -79.23
N ASP A 27 -60.15 19.98 -79.93
CA ASP A 27 -61.00 18.95 -79.34
C ASP A 27 -60.33 17.57 -79.48
N LEU A 28 -60.09 16.92 -78.34
CA LEU A 28 -59.61 15.53 -78.29
C LEU A 28 -60.83 14.61 -78.22
N VAL A 29 -61.04 13.85 -79.29
CA VAL A 29 -62.08 12.81 -79.33
C VAL A 29 -61.43 11.46 -79.08
N LEU A 30 -61.65 10.90 -77.90
CA LEU A 30 -61.23 9.54 -77.56
C LEU A 30 -62.34 8.57 -77.99
N THR A 31 -62.08 7.77 -79.01
CA THR A 31 -62.97 6.69 -79.45
C THR A 31 -62.45 5.36 -78.93
N ALA A 32 -63.16 4.77 -77.95
CA ALA A 32 -62.93 3.42 -77.49
C ALA A 32 -64.23 2.61 -77.66
N GLY A 33 -64.30 1.81 -78.74
CA GLY A 33 -65.51 1.07 -79.09
C GLY A 33 -66.72 1.98 -79.34
N SER A 34 -67.84 1.73 -78.64
CA SER A 34 -69.07 2.56 -78.69
C SER A 34 -69.01 3.81 -77.82
N PHE A 35 -67.95 4.01 -77.03
CA PHE A 35 -67.81 5.17 -76.16
C PHE A 35 -67.05 6.29 -76.88
N ARG A 36 -67.74 7.41 -77.11
CA ARG A 36 -67.16 8.67 -77.60
C ARG A 36 -67.18 9.70 -76.50
N ALA A 37 -66.00 10.03 -75.99
CA ALA A 37 -65.81 11.18 -75.13
C ALA A 37 -65.09 12.27 -75.92
N SER A 38 -65.75 13.40 -76.16
CA SER A 38 -65.11 14.62 -76.63
C SER A 38 -64.72 15.47 -75.41
N THR A 39 -63.44 15.84 -75.31
CA THR A 39 -62.94 16.71 -74.24
C THR A 39 -62.03 17.75 -74.86
N THR A 40 -62.13 19.00 -74.40
CA THR A 40 -61.25 20.08 -74.83
C THR A 40 -59.83 19.82 -74.32
N LEU A 41 -58.82 20.11 -75.14
CA LEU A 41 -57.42 19.82 -74.85
C LEU A 41 -56.92 20.34 -73.48
N PRO A 42 -57.32 21.54 -73.00
CA PRO A 42 -56.95 22.00 -71.66
C PRO A 42 -57.51 21.12 -70.52
N LYS A 43 -58.74 20.59 -70.66
CA LYS A 43 -59.36 19.71 -69.66
C LYS A 43 -58.66 18.36 -69.60
N PHE A 44 -58.25 17.81 -70.75
CA PHE A 44 -57.51 16.54 -70.81
C PHE A 44 -56.13 16.67 -70.16
N VAL A 45 -55.38 17.73 -70.47
CA VAL A 45 -54.07 17.99 -69.86
C VAL A 45 -54.18 18.21 -68.36
N PHE A 46 -55.22 18.92 -67.90
CA PHE A 46 -55.50 19.09 -66.48
C PHE A 46 -55.77 17.75 -65.76
N LEU A 47 -56.64 16.90 -66.33
CA LEU A 47 -56.94 15.58 -65.76
C LEU A 47 -55.72 14.66 -65.78
N LEU A 48 -54.91 14.69 -66.83
CA LEU A 48 -53.66 13.93 -66.91
C LEU A 48 -52.65 14.42 -65.86
N GLY A 49 -52.54 15.73 -65.66
CA GLY A 49 -51.73 16.33 -64.61
C GLY A 49 -52.20 15.92 -63.21
N LEU A 50 -53.51 15.93 -62.97
CA LEU A 50 -54.10 15.48 -61.71
C LEU A 50 -53.82 14.00 -61.45
N PHE A 51 -53.94 13.16 -62.49
CA PHE A 51 -53.61 11.74 -62.41
C PHE A 51 -52.11 11.51 -62.11
N ALA A 52 -51.21 12.21 -62.81
CA ALA A 52 -49.78 12.15 -62.54
C ALA A 52 -49.45 12.60 -61.11
N ALA A 53 -50.08 13.67 -60.62
CA ALA A 53 -49.92 14.14 -59.25
C ALA A 53 -50.43 13.09 -58.24
N ALA A 54 -51.56 12.44 -58.51
CA ALA A 54 -52.08 11.36 -57.68
C ALA A 54 -51.14 10.14 -57.65
N VAL A 55 -50.56 9.75 -58.80
CA VAL A 55 -49.56 8.67 -58.87
C VAL A 55 -48.31 9.01 -58.08
N VAL A 56 -47.79 10.23 -58.22
CA VAL A 56 -46.63 10.72 -57.44
C VAL A 56 -46.96 10.75 -55.94
N LEU A 57 -48.16 11.17 -55.56
CA LEU A 57 -48.63 11.18 -54.18
C LEU A 57 -48.69 9.76 -53.60
N VAL A 58 -49.31 8.82 -54.31
CA VAL A 58 -49.41 7.41 -53.91
C VAL A 58 -48.02 6.78 -53.81
N TRP A 59 -47.15 7.00 -54.81
CA TRP A 59 -45.77 6.53 -54.79
C TRP A 59 -44.96 7.12 -53.62
N SER A 60 -45.15 8.41 -53.31
CA SER A 60 -44.53 9.07 -52.16
C SER A 60 -45.01 8.47 -50.83
N ILE A 61 -46.31 8.16 -50.70
CA ILE A 61 -46.87 7.52 -49.50
C ILE A 61 -46.30 6.11 -49.33
N VAL A 62 -46.27 5.30 -50.40
CA VAL A 62 -45.72 3.93 -50.38
C VAL A 62 -44.24 3.94 -50.04
N THR A 63 -43.45 4.79 -50.70
CA THR A 63 -42.00 4.91 -50.42
C THR A 63 -41.71 5.46 -49.04
N THR A 64 -42.56 6.36 -48.52
CA THR A 64 -42.46 6.83 -47.13
C THR A 64 -42.72 5.67 -46.19
N ILE A 65 -43.87 4.99 -46.28
CA ILE A 65 -44.23 3.83 -45.44
C ILE A 65 -43.14 2.75 -45.45
N TRP A 66 -42.54 2.46 -46.61
CA TRP A 66 -41.45 1.47 -46.72
C TRP A 66 -40.12 1.98 -46.12
N ARG A 67 -39.84 3.28 -46.15
CA ARG A 67 -38.61 3.88 -45.58
C ARG A 67 -38.74 4.32 -44.11
N THR A 68 -39.96 4.49 -43.58
CA THR A 68 -40.22 4.85 -42.18
C THR A 68 -39.73 3.82 -41.16
N PRO A 69 -39.89 2.49 -41.34
CA PRO A 69 -39.48 1.52 -40.32
C PRO A 69 -37.98 1.58 -40.03
N GLY A 70 -37.14 1.76 -41.05
CA GLY A 70 -35.69 1.94 -40.87
C GLY A 70 -35.32 3.20 -40.09
N ARG A 71 -36.01 4.34 -40.35
CA ARG A 71 -35.79 5.60 -39.63
C ARG A 71 -36.30 5.57 -38.20
N LEU A 72 -37.44 4.93 -37.95
CA LEU A 72 -38.00 4.77 -36.61
C LEU A 72 -37.14 3.84 -35.76
N ARG A 73 -36.60 2.75 -36.34
CA ARG A 73 -35.66 1.86 -35.66
C ARG A 73 -34.40 2.61 -35.21
N ARG A 74 -33.79 3.41 -36.09
CA ARG A 74 -32.63 4.25 -35.74
C ARG A 74 -32.96 5.25 -34.64
N ARG A 75 -34.04 6.03 -34.79
CA ARG A 75 -34.47 7.00 -33.75
C ARG A 75 -34.75 6.34 -32.40
N ARG A 76 -35.33 5.13 -32.37
CA ARG A 76 -35.55 4.38 -31.12
C ARG A 76 -34.23 3.92 -30.50
N HIS A 77 -33.29 3.45 -31.32
CA HIS A 77 -31.94 3.07 -30.88
C HIS A 77 -31.19 4.27 -30.29
N ASP A 78 -31.19 5.41 -30.99
CA ASP A 78 -30.54 6.64 -30.54
C ASP A 78 -31.12 7.15 -29.23
N LYS A 79 -32.46 7.12 -29.08
CA LYS A 79 -33.14 7.47 -27.83
C LYS A 79 -32.79 6.53 -26.69
N ARG A 80 -32.66 5.22 -26.95
CA ARG A 80 -32.27 4.22 -25.94
C ARG A 80 -30.83 4.45 -25.48
N HIS A 81 -29.91 4.72 -26.41
CA HIS A 81 -28.53 5.08 -26.09
C HIS A 81 -28.41 6.39 -25.32
N ALA A 82 -29.16 7.42 -25.71
CA ALA A 82 -29.18 8.69 -24.99
C ALA A 82 -29.66 8.52 -23.55
N ARG A 83 -30.70 7.70 -23.32
CA ARG A 83 -31.18 7.36 -21.98
C ARG A 83 -30.15 6.55 -21.18
N GLY A 84 -29.49 5.59 -21.82
CA GLY A 84 -28.40 4.81 -21.22
C GLY A 84 -27.26 5.71 -20.74
N ARG A 85 -26.74 6.57 -21.62
CA ARG A 85 -25.68 7.53 -21.27
C ARG A 85 -26.10 8.48 -20.16
N HIS A 86 -27.30 9.02 -20.22
CA HIS A 86 -27.81 9.91 -19.18
C HIS A 86 -27.89 9.21 -17.81
N ALA A 87 -28.37 7.96 -17.78
CA ALA A 87 -28.39 7.15 -16.57
C ALA A 87 -26.97 6.84 -16.07
N ILE A 88 -26.01 6.55 -16.97
CA ILE A 88 -24.61 6.33 -16.60
C ILE A 88 -24.01 7.58 -15.95
N THR A 89 -24.18 8.75 -16.58
CA THR A 89 -23.66 10.02 -16.06
C THR A 89 -24.24 10.35 -14.68
N HIS A 90 -25.56 10.21 -14.50
CA HIS A 90 -26.19 10.49 -13.20
C HIS A 90 -25.82 9.45 -12.14
N GLY A 91 -25.65 8.18 -12.53
CA GLY A 91 -25.19 7.13 -11.63
C GLY A 91 -23.76 7.37 -11.15
N LEU A 92 -22.85 7.77 -12.03
CA LEU A 92 -21.46 8.11 -11.67
C LEU A 92 -21.39 9.37 -10.80
N LEU A 93 -22.23 10.38 -11.07
CA LEU A 93 -22.36 11.56 -10.20
C LEU A 93 -22.88 11.17 -8.82
N ALA A 94 -23.88 10.27 -8.76
CA ALA A 94 -24.41 9.75 -7.51
C ALA A 94 -23.37 9.01 -6.67
N ILE A 95 -22.50 8.24 -7.31
CA ILE A 95 -21.33 7.63 -6.67
C ILE A 95 -20.38 8.72 -6.14
N GLY A 96 -20.08 9.74 -6.95
CA GLY A 96 -19.17 10.82 -6.59
C GLY A 96 -19.62 11.62 -5.36
N HIS A 97 -20.93 11.81 -5.18
CA HIS A 97 -21.49 12.48 -4.00
C HIS A 97 -21.96 11.52 -2.88
N GLY A 98 -21.70 10.21 -3.01
CA GLY A 98 -21.94 9.20 -1.97
C GLY A 98 -23.39 8.72 -1.81
N ASP A 99 -24.31 9.02 -2.75
CA ASP A 99 -25.68 8.51 -2.69
C ASP A 99 -25.79 7.12 -3.34
N THR A 100 -25.69 6.10 -2.50
CA THR A 100 -25.71 4.69 -2.92
C THR A 100 -27.07 4.25 -3.50
N ALA A 101 -28.17 4.80 -2.99
CA ALA A 101 -29.52 4.45 -3.42
C ALA A 101 -29.84 5.00 -4.81
N LEU A 102 -29.51 6.28 -5.07
CA LEU A 102 -29.64 6.86 -6.41
C LEU A 102 -28.68 6.20 -7.41
N ALA A 103 -27.44 5.93 -7.00
CA ALA A 103 -26.47 5.22 -7.84
C ALA A 103 -27.00 3.86 -8.30
N ARG A 104 -27.60 3.06 -7.41
CA ARG A 104 -28.20 1.76 -7.75
C ARG A 104 -29.36 1.90 -8.74
N ARG A 105 -30.29 2.84 -8.52
CA ARG A 105 -31.42 3.07 -9.44
C ARG A 105 -30.92 3.47 -10.84
N HIS A 106 -29.90 4.32 -10.89
CA HIS A 106 -29.28 4.74 -12.15
C HIS A 106 -28.48 3.59 -12.81
N ALA A 107 -27.82 2.73 -12.04
CA ALA A 107 -27.16 1.53 -12.54
C ALA A 107 -28.15 0.54 -13.15
N GLU A 108 -29.29 0.29 -12.50
CA GLU A 108 -30.33 -0.60 -13.03
C GLU A 108 -30.97 -0.06 -14.31
N THR A 109 -31.22 1.26 -14.38
CA THR A 109 -31.74 1.90 -15.60
C THR A 109 -30.73 1.90 -16.73
N ALA A 110 -29.44 2.11 -16.43
CA ALA A 110 -28.35 1.95 -17.38
C ALA A 110 -28.27 0.50 -17.90
N ARG A 111 -28.35 -0.51 -17.03
CA ARG A 111 -28.36 -1.94 -17.41
C ARG A 111 -29.52 -2.28 -18.35
N ARG A 112 -30.72 -1.73 -18.11
CA ARG A 112 -31.89 -1.95 -18.97
C ARG A 112 -31.71 -1.31 -20.34
N HIS A 113 -31.15 -0.10 -20.42
CA HIS A 113 -31.06 0.63 -21.68
C HIS A 113 -29.79 0.32 -22.49
N ALA A 114 -28.68 0.05 -21.83
CA ALA A 114 -27.37 -0.20 -22.43
C ALA A 114 -26.66 -1.41 -21.77
N PRO A 115 -27.20 -2.64 -21.88
CA PRO A 115 -26.65 -3.82 -21.20
C PRO A 115 -25.23 -4.19 -21.67
N ASN A 116 -24.90 -3.88 -22.93
CA ASN A 116 -23.61 -4.25 -23.52
C ASN A 116 -22.55 -3.13 -23.40
N ASP A 117 -22.89 -1.99 -22.80
CA ASP A 117 -21.96 -0.87 -22.65
C ASP A 117 -20.98 -1.13 -21.49
N PRO A 118 -19.65 -1.10 -21.72
CA PRO A 118 -18.63 -1.20 -20.68
C PRO A 118 -18.86 -0.32 -19.46
N LEU A 119 -19.30 0.92 -19.67
CA LEU A 119 -19.50 1.89 -18.60
C LEU A 119 -20.73 1.57 -17.76
N ALA A 120 -21.75 0.95 -18.36
CA ALA A 120 -22.92 0.47 -17.62
C ALA A 120 -22.55 -0.71 -16.70
N LEU A 121 -21.68 -1.61 -17.16
CA LEU A 121 -21.17 -2.71 -16.34
C LEU A 121 -20.31 -2.20 -15.17
N LEU A 122 -19.41 -1.24 -15.44
CA LEU A 122 -18.60 -0.63 -14.38
C LEU A 122 -19.46 0.07 -13.33
N LEU A 123 -20.43 0.89 -13.77
CA LEU A 123 -21.37 1.56 -12.87
C LEU A 123 -22.14 0.54 -12.00
N HIS A 124 -22.56 -0.57 -12.60
CA HIS A 124 -23.25 -1.63 -11.87
C HIS A 124 -22.34 -2.27 -10.82
N ALA A 125 -21.10 -2.62 -11.19
CA ALA A 125 -20.13 -3.19 -10.26
C ALA A 125 -19.83 -2.23 -9.09
N GLN A 126 -19.59 -0.94 -9.37
CA GLN A 126 -19.33 0.06 -8.34
C GLN A 126 -20.54 0.29 -7.43
N SER A 127 -21.76 0.33 -7.98
CA SER A 127 -22.98 0.45 -7.17
C SER A 127 -23.15 -0.74 -6.21
N ALA A 128 -22.88 -1.97 -6.68
CA ALA A 128 -22.93 -3.17 -5.85
C ALA A 128 -21.86 -3.15 -4.75
N GLN A 129 -20.66 -2.64 -5.04
CA GLN A 129 -19.59 -2.49 -4.04
C GLN A 129 -19.93 -1.47 -2.96
N LEU A 130 -20.52 -0.33 -3.32
CA LEU A 130 -20.92 0.70 -2.35
C LEU A 130 -22.06 0.23 -1.44
N GLU A 131 -22.93 -0.62 -1.96
CA GLU A 131 -24.00 -1.27 -1.19
C GLU A 131 -23.47 -2.41 -0.30
N GLY A 132 -22.22 -2.84 -0.49
CA GLY A 132 -21.63 -3.98 0.22
C GLY A 132 -22.05 -5.35 -0.30
N ASN A 133 -22.71 -5.41 -1.46
CA ASN A 133 -23.12 -6.67 -2.09
C ASN A 133 -21.95 -7.30 -2.88
N ARG A 134 -21.07 -8.00 -2.15
CA ARG A 134 -19.85 -8.61 -2.70
C ARG A 134 -20.13 -9.65 -3.80
N ASP A 135 -21.16 -10.48 -3.63
CA ASP A 135 -21.49 -11.53 -4.60
C ASP A 135 -21.95 -10.96 -5.94
N GLU A 136 -22.74 -9.88 -5.91
CA GLU A 136 -23.14 -9.19 -7.12
C GLU A 136 -21.95 -8.48 -7.78
N ALA A 137 -21.13 -7.77 -7.01
CA ALA A 137 -19.92 -7.13 -7.53
C ALA A 137 -18.98 -8.15 -8.20
N GLN A 138 -18.73 -9.29 -7.56
CA GLN A 138 -17.86 -10.33 -8.10
C GLN A 138 -18.42 -10.93 -9.40
N ARG A 139 -19.73 -11.18 -9.49
CA ARG A 139 -20.36 -11.65 -10.74
C ARG A 139 -20.22 -10.63 -11.88
N VAL A 140 -20.44 -9.35 -11.59
CA VAL A 140 -20.32 -8.30 -12.62
C VAL A 140 -18.86 -8.14 -13.07
N PHE A 141 -17.89 -8.17 -12.15
CA PHE A 141 -16.48 -8.11 -12.53
C PHE A 141 -16.00 -9.35 -13.29
N ARG A 142 -16.50 -10.55 -12.98
CA ARG A 142 -16.25 -11.75 -13.81
C ARG A 142 -16.79 -11.58 -15.22
N ALA A 143 -18.03 -11.11 -15.37
CA ALA A 143 -18.61 -10.82 -16.68
C ALA A 143 -17.81 -9.74 -17.45
N MET A 144 -17.23 -8.77 -16.75
CA MET A 144 -16.31 -7.79 -17.35
C MET A 144 -14.96 -8.40 -17.74
N ALA A 145 -14.44 -9.36 -16.98
CA ALA A 145 -13.19 -10.06 -17.27
C ALA A 145 -13.28 -10.96 -18.52
N GLU A 146 -14.46 -11.52 -18.80
CA GLU A 146 -14.69 -12.35 -20.00
C GLU A 146 -14.56 -11.54 -21.30
N ARG A 147 -14.96 -10.27 -21.28
CA ARG A 147 -14.94 -9.39 -22.46
C ARG A 147 -13.57 -8.75 -22.69
N GLU A 148 -13.11 -8.70 -23.93
CA GLU A 148 -11.80 -8.15 -24.30
C GLU A 148 -11.65 -6.66 -23.97
N ASP A 149 -12.71 -5.87 -24.17
CA ASP A 149 -12.73 -4.41 -23.94
C ASP A 149 -12.66 -4.01 -22.46
N THR A 150 -13.19 -4.85 -21.56
CA THR A 150 -13.21 -4.59 -20.11
C THR A 150 -12.34 -5.53 -19.30
N ARG A 151 -11.58 -6.44 -19.94
CA ARG A 151 -10.90 -7.54 -19.25
C ARG A 151 -10.01 -7.08 -18.11
N LEU A 152 -9.10 -6.14 -18.39
CA LEU A 152 -8.14 -5.63 -17.42
C LEU A 152 -8.83 -4.93 -16.23
N LEU A 153 -9.93 -4.23 -16.50
CA LEU A 153 -10.71 -3.54 -15.48
C LEU A 153 -11.50 -4.54 -14.61
N GLY A 154 -12.07 -5.58 -15.23
CA GLY A 154 -12.71 -6.69 -14.52
C GLY A 154 -11.74 -7.40 -13.58
N LEU A 155 -10.54 -7.73 -14.06
CA LEU A 155 -9.48 -8.34 -13.24
C LEU A 155 -9.05 -7.44 -12.08
N ARG A 156 -8.89 -6.13 -12.29
CA ARG A 156 -8.60 -5.18 -11.19
C ARG A 156 -9.70 -5.19 -10.13
N GLY A 157 -10.97 -5.20 -10.55
CA GLY A 157 -12.10 -5.28 -9.63
C GLY A 157 -12.11 -6.57 -8.82
N LEU A 158 -11.89 -7.71 -9.47
CA LEU A 158 -11.77 -9.02 -8.81
C LEU A 158 -10.59 -9.08 -7.84
N PHE A 159 -9.46 -8.46 -8.19
CA PHE A 159 -8.28 -8.39 -7.33
C PHE A 159 -8.58 -7.65 -6.02
N ILE A 160 -9.25 -6.50 -6.10
CA ILE A 160 -9.62 -5.71 -4.91
C ILE A 160 -10.64 -6.46 -4.06
N GLU A 161 -11.61 -7.13 -4.68
CA GLU A 161 -12.58 -7.97 -3.94
C GLU A 161 -11.90 -9.18 -3.27
N ALA A 162 -10.91 -9.81 -3.93
CA ALA A 162 -10.11 -10.87 -3.32
C ALA A 162 -9.28 -10.36 -2.13
N GLN A 163 -8.66 -9.17 -2.24
CA GLN A 163 -7.98 -8.53 -1.12
C GLN A 163 -8.92 -8.22 0.05
N ARG A 164 -10.15 -7.74 -0.22
CA ARG A 164 -11.18 -7.49 0.81
C ARG A 164 -11.74 -8.75 1.45
N ALA A 165 -11.58 -9.89 0.79
CA ALA A 165 -11.95 -11.21 1.28
C ALA A 165 -10.78 -11.93 1.99
N ASP A 166 -9.62 -11.28 2.11
CA ASP A 166 -8.37 -11.87 2.62
C ASP A 166 -7.92 -13.13 1.84
N ASP A 167 -8.36 -13.28 0.58
CA ASP A 167 -7.93 -14.36 -0.32
C ASP A 167 -6.66 -13.94 -1.09
N ALA A 168 -5.51 -14.10 -0.42
CA ALA A 168 -4.21 -13.77 -0.99
C ALA A 168 -3.87 -14.63 -2.23
N VAL A 169 -4.29 -15.90 -2.26
CA VAL A 169 -3.98 -16.81 -3.37
C VAL A 169 -4.77 -16.41 -4.61
N GLY A 170 -6.08 -16.16 -4.46
CA GLY A 170 -6.93 -15.67 -5.54
C GLY A 170 -6.46 -14.32 -6.07
N ALA A 171 -6.10 -13.39 -5.20
CA ALA A 171 -5.58 -12.08 -5.59
C ALA A 171 -4.32 -12.20 -6.48
N VAL A 172 -3.41 -13.11 -6.15
CA VAL A 172 -2.19 -13.32 -6.95
C VAL A 172 -2.49 -13.91 -8.31
N MET A 173 -3.34 -14.94 -8.37
CA MET A 173 -3.71 -15.55 -9.64
C MET A 173 -4.32 -14.52 -10.60
N ILE A 174 -5.19 -13.65 -10.08
CA ILE A 174 -5.81 -12.56 -10.84
C ILE A 174 -4.76 -11.54 -11.31
N ALA A 175 -3.82 -11.17 -10.44
CA ALA A 175 -2.76 -10.23 -10.80
C ALA A 175 -1.77 -10.82 -11.84
N GLU A 176 -1.43 -12.09 -11.73
CA GLU A 176 -0.60 -12.80 -12.71
C GLU A 176 -1.30 -12.90 -14.08
N GLU A 177 -2.61 -13.17 -14.09
CA GLU A 177 -3.41 -13.14 -15.32
C GLU A 177 -3.43 -11.74 -15.95
N ALA A 178 -3.55 -10.69 -15.14
CA ALA A 178 -3.50 -9.31 -15.62
C ALA A 178 -2.15 -8.94 -16.25
N ILE A 179 -1.02 -9.37 -15.69
CA ILE A 179 0.32 -9.17 -16.28
C ILE A 179 0.46 -9.90 -17.62
N LYS A 180 -0.06 -11.14 -17.73
CA LYS A 180 -0.02 -11.91 -18.99
C LYS A 180 -0.77 -11.20 -20.12
N LEU A 181 -1.87 -10.53 -19.80
CA LEU A 181 -2.68 -9.78 -20.76
C LEU A 181 -2.05 -8.42 -21.12
N SER A 182 -1.56 -7.71 -20.11
CA SER A 182 -0.99 -6.38 -20.26
C SER A 182 0.24 -6.23 -19.36
N PRO A 183 1.44 -6.47 -19.90
CA PRO A 183 2.70 -6.28 -19.16
C PRO A 183 2.94 -4.83 -18.71
N SER A 184 2.25 -3.86 -19.34
CA SER A 184 2.31 -2.44 -19.00
C SER A 184 1.36 -2.04 -17.86
N SER A 185 0.68 -2.99 -17.20
CA SER A 185 -0.22 -2.69 -16.09
C SER A 185 0.52 -2.48 -14.77
N THR A 186 0.67 -1.22 -14.34
CA THR A 186 1.44 -0.87 -13.12
C THR A 186 0.89 -1.53 -11.86
N TRP A 187 -0.43 -1.57 -11.69
CA TRP A 187 -1.05 -2.15 -10.49
C TRP A 187 -0.82 -3.67 -10.40
N ALA A 188 -0.89 -4.37 -11.54
CA ALA A 188 -0.69 -5.81 -11.59
C ALA A 188 0.78 -6.15 -11.32
N SER A 189 1.70 -5.42 -11.96
CA SER A 189 3.15 -5.52 -11.68
C SER A 189 3.46 -5.32 -10.20
N HIS A 190 2.91 -4.28 -9.57
CA HIS A 190 3.12 -4.01 -8.14
C HIS A 190 2.56 -5.13 -7.25
N ALA A 191 1.36 -5.63 -7.55
CA ALA A 191 0.72 -6.69 -6.77
C ALA A 191 1.51 -8.00 -6.81
N VAL A 192 1.90 -8.46 -8.01
CA VAL A 192 2.68 -9.71 -8.16
C VAL A 192 4.08 -9.54 -7.58
N LEU A 193 4.70 -8.37 -7.76
CA LEU A 193 6.01 -8.07 -7.19
C LEU A 193 6.00 -8.16 -5.66
N GLY A 194 5.02 -7.54 -5.01
CA GLY A 194 4.84 -7.63 -3.55
C GLY A 194 4.66 -9.08 -3.08
N PHE A 195 3.85 -9.87 -3.78
CA PHE A 195 3.63 -11.27 -3.43
C PHE A 195 4.88 -12.16 -3.62
N ARG A 196 5.61 -11.99 -4.73
CA ARG A 196 6.85 -12.75 -4.96
C ARG A 196 7.89 -12.44 -3.89
N CYS A 197 8.01 -11.17 -3.50
CA CYS A 197 8.89 -10.77 -2.40
C CYS A 197 8.42 -11.36 -1.05
N ALA A 198 7.12 -11.43 -0.80
CA ALA A 198 6.59 -12.06 0.40
C ALA A 198 6.84 -13.59 0.45
N ARG A 199 6.96 -14.24 -0.71
CA ARG A 199 7.32 -15.66 -0.85
C ARG A 199 8.84 -15.93 -0.87
N GLY A 200 9.68 -14.90 -0.90
CA GLY A 200 11.13 -15.06 -1.10
C GLY A 200 11.54 -15.40 -2.54
N ASP A 201 10.66 -15.25 -3.53
CA ASP A 201 11.00 -15.45 -4.95
C ASP A 201 11.66 -14.20 -5.54
N TRP A 202 12.93 -14.00 -5.18
CA TRP A 202 13.71 -12.82 -5.57
C TRP A 202 14.06 -12.76 -7.06
N SER A 203 14.28 -13.90 -7.71
CA SER A 203 14.57 -13.94 -9.15
C SER A 203 13.34 -13.55 -9.97
N GLY A 204 12.17 -14.06 -9.59
CA GLY A 204 10.90 -13.66 -10.19
C GLY A 204 10.58 -12.18 -9.94
N ALA A 205 10.94 -11.63 -8.78
CA ALA A 205 10.79 -10.20 -8.49
C ALA A 205 11.68 -9.32 -9.36
N LEU A 206 12.96 -9.70 -9.54
CA LEU A 206 13.90 -8.97 -10.41
C LEU A 206 13.45 -8.97 -11.88
N ALA A 207 12.91 -10.09 -12.38
CA ALA A 207 12.39 -10.16 -13.75
C ALA A 207 11.20 -9.21 -13.98
N ILE A 208 10.30 -9.06 -13.00
CA ILE A 208 9.21 -8.08 -13.07
C ILE A 208 9.77 -6.66 -13.07
N LEU A 209 10.78 -6.37 -12.24
CA LEU A 209 11.39 -5.06 -12.18
C LEU A 209 12.06 -4.67 -13.52
N ASP A 210 12.74 -5.62 -14.16
CA ASP A 210 13.33 -5.42 -15.50
C ASP A 210 12.25 -5.17 -16.57
N SER A 211 11.15 -5.93 -16.51
CA SER A 211 9.99 -5.72 -17.37
C SER A 211 9.40 -4.30 -17.18
N ASN A 212 9.24 -3.85 -15.93
CA ASN A 212 8.68 -2.53 -15.63
C ASN A 212 9.58 -1.39 -16.14
N LEU A 213 10.91 -1.57 -16.10
CA LEU A 213 11.85 -0.62 -16.71
C LEU A 213 11.69 -0.60 -18.23
N SER A 214 11.62 -1.77 -18.87
CA SER A 214 11.47 -1.86 -20.33
C SER A 214 10.13 -1.28 -20.83
N ALA A 215 9.08 -1.39 -20.00
CA ALA A 215 7.77 -0.79 -20.24
C ALA A 215 7.71 0.72 -19.94
N GLY A 216 8.79 1.31 -19.41
CA GLY A 216 8.85 2.74 -19.06
C GLY A 216 8.00 3.13 -17.83
N GLN A 217 7.60 2.16 -16.99
CA GLN A 217 6.80 2.43 -15.79
C GLN A 217 7.62 3.00 -14.63
N ILE A 218 8.94 2.79 -14.65
CA ILE A 218 9.86 3.17 -13.58
C ILE A 218 11.06 3.88 -14.21
N ASP A 219 11.54 4.93 -13.56
CA ASP A 219 12.75 5.64 -13.96
C ASP A 219 14.03 4.87 -13.58
N LYS A 220 15.15 5.23 -14.23
CA LYS A 220 16.43 4.54 -14.03
C LYS A 220 16.95 4.65 -12.59
N GLN A 221 16.65 5.73 -11.86
CA GLN A 221 17.12 5.92 -10.49
C GLN A 221 16.32 5.05 -9.51
N THR A 222 14.99 5.06 -9.61
CA THR A 222 14.13 4.18 -8.81
C THR A 222 14.41 2.71 -9.11
N TYR A 223 14.65 2.35 -10.37
CA TYR A 223 15.05 1.00 -10.75
C TYR A 223 16.34 0.56 -10.04
N ARG A 224 17.40 1.38 -10.05
CA ARG A 224 18.66 1.06 -9.36
C ARG A 224 18.45 0.87 -7.86
N ARG A 225 17.64 1.72 -7.24
CA ARG A 225 17.31 1.64 -5.82
C ARG A 225 16.55 0.36 -5.48
N GLN A 226 15.45 0.09 -6.19
CA GLN A 226 14.62 -1.10 -5.99
C GLN A 226 15.36 -2.40 -6.29
N ARG A 227 16.18 -2.44 -7.35
CA ARG A 227 17.04 -3.59 -7.65
C ARG A 227 18.05 -3.83 -6.52
N GLY A 228 18.66 -2.77 -5.99
CA GLY A 228 19.54 -2.86 -4.82
C GLY A 228 18.84 -3.43 -3.59
N VAL A 229 17.59 -3.02 -3.33
CA VAL A 229 16.76 -3.55 -2.23
C VAL A 229 16.46 -5.04 -2.41
N LEU A 230 16.03 -5.46 -3.61
CA LEU A 230 15.74 -6.87 -3.90
C LEU A 230 16.98 -7.76 -3.81
N LEU A 231 18.12 -7.30 -4.33
CA LEU A 231 19.39 -8.03 -4.23
C LEU A 231 19.88 -8.14 -2.78
N THR A 232 19.67 -7.10 -1.96
CA THR A 232 20.00 -7.12 -0.53
C THR A 232 19.13 -8.12 0.21
N ALA A 233 17.83 -8.14 -0.08
CA ALA A 233 16.91 -9.12 0.49
C ALA A 233 17.30 -10.55 0.13
N ARG A 234 17.56 -10.80 -1.16
CA ARG A 234 18.05 -12.10 -1.65
C ARG A 234 19.31 -12.54 -0.91
N ALA A 235 20.25 -11.62 -0.73
CA ALA A 235 21.50 -11.95 -0.06
C ALA A 235 21.34 -12.20 1.45
N LEU A 236 20.43 -11.50 2.13
CA LEU A 236 20.16 -11.74 3.54
C LEU A 236 19.59 -13.14 3.77
N GLU A 237 18.69 -13.61 2.90
CA GLU A 237 18.16 -14.98 2.98
C GLU A 237 19.23 -16.02 2.61
N LEU A 238 19.94 -15.80 1.49
CA LEU A 238 20.97 -16.73 1.02
C LEU A 238 22.24 -16.72 1.88
N ALA A 239 22.45 -15.73 2.75
CA ALA A 239 23.66 -15.64 3.58
C ALA A 239 23.92 -16.88 4.44
N THR A 240 22.85 -17.62 4.80
CA THR A 240 22.93 -18.85 5.59
C THR A 240 22.98 -20.12 4.74
N MET A 241 22.44 -20.08 3.52
CA MET A 241 22.32 -21.25 2.63
C MET A 241 23.45 -21.27 1.59
N ASP A 242 23.58 -20.21 0.79
CA ASP A 242 24.51 -20.09 -0.33
C ASP A 242 25.32 -18.79 -0.24
N ARG A 243 26.46 -18.88 0.43
CA ARG A 243 27.29 -17.72 0.75
C ARG A 243 27.86 -17.00 -0.48
N ASP A 244 28.25 -17.74 -1.51
CA ASP A 244 28.84 -17.14 -2.72
C ASP A 244 27.84 -16.30 -3.51
N VAL A 245 26.63 -16.82 -3.68
CA VAL A 245 25.53 -16.13 -4.36
C VAL A 245 25.07 -14.92 -3.54
N ALA A 246 25.03 -15.05 -2.21
CA ALA A 246 24.75 -13.93 -1.32
C ALA A 246 25.78 -12.81 -1.45
N ARG A 247 27.08 -13.17 -1.50
CA ARG A 247 28.16 -12.21 -1.69
C ARG A 247 28.05 -11.49 -3.03
N GLU A 248 27.82 -12.21 -4.13
CA GLU A 248 27.65 -11.59 -5.45
C GLU A 248 26.46 -10.61 -5.46
N SER A 249 25.32 -11.05 -4.92
CA SER A 249 24.09 -10.26 -4.87
C SER A 249 24.28 -8.96 -4.08
N VAL A 250 24.93 -9.00 -2.91
CA VAL A 250 25.23 -7.81 -2.10
C VAL A 250 26.25 -6.89 -2.76
N MET A 251 27.28 -7.45 -3.38
CA MET A 251 28.30 -6.65 -4.06
C MET A 251 27.76 -5.97 -5.32
N GLU A 252 26.72 -6.51 -5.96
CA GLU A 252 25.95 -5.81 -6.96
C GLU A 252 25.02 -4.76 -6.32
N ALA A 253 24.32 -5.10 -5.24
CA ALA A 253 23.41 -4.20 -4.54
C ALA A 253 24.11 -2.90 -4.09
N ILE A 254 25.32 -2.99 -3.52
CA ILE A 254 26.07 -1.83 -3.02
C ILE A 254 26.55 -0.89 -4.14
N LYS A 255 26.78 -1.43 -5.36
CA LYS A 255 27.10 -0.61 -6.54
C LYS A 255 25.89 0.20 -7.01
N LEU A 256 24.70 -0.38 -6.88
CA LEU A 256 23.44 0.23 -7.31
C LEU A 256 22.88 1.20 -6.25
N ALA A 257 22.96 0.82 -4.97
CA ALA A 257 22.40 1.55 -3.84
C ALA A 257 23.41 1.60 -2.67
N PRO A 258 24.46 2.43 -2.76
CA PRO A 258 25.49 2.53 -1.71
C PRO A 258 24.97 3.12 -0.39
N THR A 259 23.82 3.81 -0.41
CA THR A 259 23.20 4.44 0.76
C THR A 259 22.27 3.49 1.54
N LEU A 260 22.09 2.25 1.08
CA LEU A 260 21.25 1.26 1.74
C LEU A 260 22.02 0.60 2.89
N VAL A 261 21.63 0.96 4.12
CA VAL A 261 22.23 0.49 5.39
C VAL A 261 22.44 -1.04 5.44
N PRO A 262 21.40 -1.89 5.27
CA PRO A 262 21.56 -3.34 5.39
C PRO A 262 22.49 -3.94 4.33
N ALA A 263 22.52 -3.36 3.12
CA ALA A 263 23.43 -3.79 2.06
C ALA A 263 24.89 -3.51 2.44
N ALA A 264 25.16 -2.31 2.97
CA ALA A 264 26.49 -1.91 3.40
C ALA A 264 26.99 -2.75 4.58
N VAL A 265 26.13 -3.05 5.56
CA VAL A 265 26.45 -3.91 6.71
C VAL A 265 26.82 -5.32 6.24
N LEU A 266 25.99 -5.94 5.40
CA LEU A 266 26.24 -7.29 4.89
C LEU A 266 27.48 -7.34 3.98
N ALA A 267 27.68 -6.32 3.14
CA ALA A 267 28.88 -6.21 2.29
C ALA A 267 30.16 -6.08 3.12
N ALA A 268 30.13 -5.21 4.14
CA ALA A 268 31.25 -5.01 5.04
C ALA A 268 31.60 -6.30 5.80
N LYS A 269 30.58 -7.07 6.22
CA LYS A 269 30.78 -8.39 6.82
C LYS A 269 31.50 -9.35 5.87
N PHE A 270 31.03 -9.51 4.64
CA PHE A 270 31.70 -10.40 3.68
C PHE A 270 33.14 -9.95 3.33
N GLU A 271 33.38 -8.64 3.20
CA GLU A 271 34.73 -8.10 2.96
C GLU A 271 35.64 -8.26 4.20
N SER A 272 35.08 -8.17 5.42
CA SER A 272 35.84 -8.42 6.67
C SER A 272 36.33 -9.87 6.77
N GLU A 273 35.49 -10.83 6.40
CA GLU A 273 35.81 -12.25 6.39
C GLU A 273 36.80 -12.59 5.27
N ALA A 274 36.74 -11.87 4.14
CA ALA A 274 37.74 -11.94 3.08
C ALA A 274 39.08 -11.23 3.44
N HIS A 275 39.24 -10.77 4.68
CA HIS A 275 40.38 -10.00 5.19
C HIS A 275 40.63 -8.66 4.46
N GLN A 276 39.66 -8.14 3.72
CA GLN A 276 39.71 -6.86 3.03
C GLN A 276 39.24 -5.70 3.92
N VAL A 277 39.85 -5.56 5.10
CA VAL A 277 39.46 -4.62 6.17
C VAL A 277 39.33 -3.18 5.65
N ARG A 278 40.29 -2.70 4.85
CA ARG A 278 40.27 -1.33 4.30
C ARG A 278 39.05 -1.07 3.43
N ARG A 279 38.65 -2.07 2.64
CA ARG A 279 37.48 -1.96 1.75
C ARG A 279 36.20 -1.98 2.55
N ALA A 280 36.07 -2.90 3.51
CA ALA A 280 34.95 -2.97 4.43
C ALA A 280 34.74 -1.64 5.18
N MET A 281 35.80 -1.07 5.76
CA MET A 281 35.73 0.24 6.43
C MET A 281 35.23 1.34 5.50
N LYS A 282 35.74 1.42 4.27
CA LYS A 282 35.32 2.43 3.28
C LYS A 282 33.84 2.30 2.90
N LEU A 283 33.32 1.08 2.77
CA LEU A 283 31.90 0.85 2.46
C LEU A 283 31.00 1.35 3.59
N VAL A 284 31.33 1.02 4.83
CA VAL A 284 30.55 1.46 6.01
C VAL A 284 30.60 2.98 6.17
N GLU A 285 31.78 3.59 6.01
CA GLU A 285 31.94 5.04 6.11
C GLU A 285 31.12 5.79 5.05
N ALA A 286 31.07 5.28 3.82
CA ALA A 286 30.26 5.87 2.76
C ALA A 286 28.75 5.83 3.09
N ALA A 287 28.27 4.71 3.64
CA ALA A 287 26.88 4.59 4.07
C ALA A 287 26.57 5.45 5.31
N TRP A 288 27.53 5.53 6.26
CA TRP A 288 27.42 6.31 7.49
C TRP A 288 27.25 7.81 7.23
N ILE A 289 27.98 8.37 6.26
CA ILE A 289 27.85 9.79 5.90
C ILE A 289 26.44 10.13 5.39
N ALA A 290 25.78 9.17 4.72
CA ALA A 290 24.44 9.35 4.19
C ALA A 290 23.35 9.11 5.26
N ASN A 291 23.41 7.97 5.96
CA ASN A 291 22.45 7.57 6.98
C ASN A 291 23.17 6.92 8.19
N PRO A 292 23.52 7.70 9.23
CA PRO A 292 24.05 7.14 10.48
C PRO A 292 23.06 6.16 11.11
N HIS A 293 23.51 4.94 11.42
CA HIS A 293 22.64 3.86 11.89
C HIS A 293 23.40 2.91 12.84
N PRO A 294 22.79 2.39 13.92
CA PRO A 294 23.47 1.51 14.89
C PRO A 294 24.14 0.29 14.25
N ASP A 295 23.45 -0.41 13.34
CA ASP A 295 24.03 -1.58 12.65
C ASP A 295 25.32 -1.27 11.86
N LEU A 296 25.47 -0.04 11.33
CA LEU A 296 26.70 0.36 10.65
C LEU A 296 27.83 0.57 11.66
N ALA A 297 27.54 1.16 12.82
CA ALA A 297 28.53 1.31 13.87
C ALA A 297 28.99 -0.05 14.41
N ASP A 298 28.06 -0.98 14.60
CA ASP A 298 28.37 -2.34 15.07
C ASP A 298 29.18 -3.12 14.03
N ALA A 299 28.81 -3.01 12.75
CA ALA A 299 29.60 -3.55 11.65
C ALA A 299 31.00 -2.93 11.59
N TYR A 300 31.13 -1.62 11.79
CA TYR A 300 32.42 -0.91 11.80
C TYR A 300 33.31 -1.35 12.98
N ALA A 301 32.73 -1.52 14.16
CA ALA A 301 33.43 -2.00 15.35
C ALA A 301 34.06 -3.37 15.10
N HIS A 302 33.34 -4.27 14.44
CA HIS A 302 33.72 -5.67 14.21
C HIS A 302 34.38 -5.95 12.85
N VAL A 303 34.78 -4.94 12.06
CA VAL A 303 35.40 -5.15 10.73
C VAL A 303 36.68 -5.97 10.77
N LYS A 304 37.44 -5.91 11.86
CA LYS A 304 38.65 -6.71 12.04
C LYS A 304 38.41 -7.76 13.11
N LEU A 305 38.34 -9.01 12.67
CA LEU A 305 38.17 -10.16 13.55
C LEU A 305 39.37 -10.27 14.50
N GLY A 306 39.10 -10.41 15.80
CA GLY A 306 40.12 -10.59 16.84
C GLY A 306 40.64 -9.32 17.51
N ASP A 307 40.08 -8.13 17.21
CA ASP A 307 40.46 -6.91 17.91
C ASP A 307 39.92 -6.87 19.36
N THR A 308 40.73 -6.30 20.25
CA THR A 308 40.34 -6.03 21.65
C THR A 308 39.23 -4.99 21.71
N ALA A 309 38.43 -5.00 22.78
CA ALA A 309 37.33 -4.06 22.97
C ALA A 309 37.78 -2.59 22.94
N TRP A 310 38.98 -2.29 23.47
CA TRP A 310 39.57 -0.96 23.42
C TRP A 310 39.86 -0.49 21.98
N HIS A 311 40.41 -1.35 21.12
CA HIS A 311 40.62 -1.00 19.71
C HIS A 311 39.30 -0.80 18.94
N ARG A 312 38.24 -1.53 19.32
CA ARG A 312 36.89 -1.33 18.76
C ARG A 312 36.33 0.04 19.17
N LEU A 313 36.49 0.43 20.44
CA LEU A 313 36.11 1.77 20.93
C LEU A 313 36.80 2.88 20.15
N GLN A 314 38.14 2.85 20.06
CA GLN A 314 38.90 3.88 19.34
C GLN A 314 38.44 4.02 17.88
N ARG A 315 38.11 2.90 17.24
CA ARG A 315 37.58 2.87 15.88
C ARG A 315 36.17 3.48 15.78
N VAL A 316 35.27 3.16 16.71
CA VAL A 316 33.94 3.76 16.71
C VAL A 316 34.01 5.27 16.96
N GLU A 317 34.94 5.74 17.78
CA GLU A 317 35.20 7.17 17.96
C GLU A 317 35.66 7.85 16.65
N THR A 318 36.53 7.20 15.86
CA THR A 318 36.92 7.77 14.56
C THR A 318 35.77 7.79 13.55
N LEU A 319 34.83 6.84 13.61
CA LEU A 319 33.62 6.85 12.78
C LEU A 319 32.68 7.98 13.21
N ALA A 320 32.41 8.11 14.51
CA ALA A 320 31.54 9.14 15.06
C ALA A 320 32.09 10.55 14.77
N ALA A 321 33.41 10.73 14.79
CA ALA A 321 34.06 11.99 14.42
C ALA A 321 33.81 12.43 12.97
N LYS A 322 33.41 11.52 12.06
CA LYS A 322 33.03 11.88 10.68
C LYS A 322 31.67 12.55 10.58
N THR A 323 30.87 12.49 11.65
CA THR A 323 29.56 13.15 11.73
C THR A 323 29.67 14.41 12.57
N SER A 324 29.48 15.58 11.93
CA SER A 324 29.45 16.86 12.65
C SER A 324 28.32 16.91 13.69
N ALA A 325 28.53 17.67 14.76
CA ALA A 325 27.59 17.84 15.87
C ALA A 325 26.21 18.35 15.43
N ASP A 326 26.16 19.12 14.34
CA ASP A 326 24.91 19.74 13.84
C ASP A 326 24.02 18.79 13.03
N LYS A 327 24.49 17.58 12.69
CA LYS A 327 23.73 16.64 11.85
C LYS A 327 22.74 15.82 12.70
N PRO A 328 21.52 15.53 12.19
CA PRO A 328 20.51 14.71 12.88
C PRO A 328 20.95 13.29 13.29
N GLY A 329 22.09 12.79 12.78
CA GLY A 329 22.66 11.49 13.16
C GLY A 329 23.83 11.55 14.15
N HIS A 330 24.14 12.72 14.73
CA HIS A 330 25.19 12.83 15.74
C HIS A 330 24.90 11.99 16.98
N VAL A 331 23.61 11.92 17.39
CA VAL A 331 23.15 11.12 18.53
C VAL A 331 23.49 9.63 18.35
N GLU A 332 23.30 9.08 17.14
CA GLU A 332 23.64 7.68 16.86
C GLU A 332 25.14 7.40 16.99
N GLY A 333 25.99 8.37 16.64
CA GLY A 333 27.43 8.28 16.87
C GLY A 333 27.79 8.24 18.36
N GLN A 334 27.17 9.09 19.17
CA GLN A 334 27.38 9.10 20.62
C GLN A 334 26.89 7.81 21.29
N LEU A 335 25.72 7.31 20.89
CA LEU A 335 25.20 6.04 21.38
C LEU A 335 26.10 4.85 20.99
N ALA A 336 26.68 4.88 19.80
CA ALA A 336 27.65 3.88 19.37
C ALA A 336 28.94 3.91 20.20
N ILE A 337 29.49 5.10 20.48
CA ILE A 337 30.65 5.25 21.37
C ILE A 337 30.32 4.72 22.76
N ALA A 338 29.16 5.08 23.32
CA ALA A 338 28.74 4.61 24.64
C ALA A 338 28.66 3.08 24.73
N ARG A 339 28.06 2.42 23.73
CA ARG A 339 28.03 0.95 23.65
C ARG A 339 29.44 0.36 23.58
N ALA A 340 30.29 0.88 22.69
CA ALA A 340 31.67 0.38 22.55
C ALA A 340 32.53 0.62 23.81
N ALA A 341 32.27 1.70 24.55
CA ALA A 341 32.94 2.00 25.81
C ALA A 341 32.51 1.06 26.93
N ILE A 342 31.22 0.70 27.02
CA ILE A 342 30.73 -0.33 27.93
C ILE A 342 31.40 -1.67 27.64
N ASP A 343 31.48 -2.07 26.36
CA ASP A 343 32.15 -3.32 25.96
C ASP A 343 33.65 -3.32 26.31
N ALA A 344 34.29 -2.15 26.31
CA ALA A 344 35.68 -1.94 26.71
C ALA A 344 35.86 -1.78 28.23
N SER A 345 34.78 -1.83 29.02
CA SER A 345 34.77 -1.53 30.47
C SER A 345 35.26 -0.11 30.82
N GLU A 346 35.20 0.83 29.86
CA GLU A 346 35.54 2.25 30.01
C GLU A 346 34.29 3.05 30.41
N PHE A 347 33.73 2.74 31.58
CA PHE A 347 32.44 3.29 32.04
C PHE A 347 32.45 4.82 32.22
N ALA A 348 33.59 5.41 32.59
CA ALA A 348 33.75 6.85 32.71
C ALA A 348 33.49 7.56 31.37
N ARG A 349 34.05 7.00 30.28
CA ARG A 349 33.88 7.52 28.92
C ARG A 349 32.43 7.36 28.44
N ALA A 350 31.82 6.21 28.73
CA ALA A 350 30.41 5.98 28.40
C ALA A 350 29.48 7.00 29.06
N ARG A 351 29.71 7.33 30.35
CA ARG A 351 28.93 8.35 31.07
C ARG A 351 29.17 9.76 30.56
N GLU A 352 30.41 10.11 30.23
CA GLU A 352 30.75 11.43 29.66
C GLU A 352 29.97 11.69 28.36
N VAL A 353 29.97 10.70 27.47
CA VAL A 353 29.28 10.77 26.17
C VAL A 353 27.76 10.82 26.32
N LEU A 354 27.20 10.07 27.27
CA LEU A 354 25.75 10.05 27.51
C LEU A 354 25.25 11.26 28.30
N ALA A 355 26.10 11.99 29.03
CA ALA A 355 25.71 13.07 29.94
C ALA A 355 24.74 14.12 29.36
N PRO A 356 24.88 14.57 28.09
CA PRO A 356 23.93 15.52 27.49
C PRO A 356 22.51 14.94 27.33
N TYR A 357 22.39 13.62 27.15
CA TYR A 357 21.14 12.91 26.86
C TYR A 357 20.45 12.36 28.12
N VAL A 358 21.07 12.48 29.29
CA VAL A 358 20.50 11.96 30.55
C VAL A 358 19.26 12.74 31.02
N LYS A 359 19.15 14.03 30.66
CA LYS A 359 18.04 14.89 31.08
C LYS A 359 16.71 14.49 30.41
N ASP A 360 16.70 14.33 29.09
CA ASP A 360 15.58 13.78 28.30
C ASP A 360 16.03 12.47 27.63
N PRO A 361 16.10 11.35 28.39
CA PRO A 361 16.64 10.11 27.86
C PRO A 361 15.67 9.46 26.89
N THR A 362 16.21 8.96 25.77
CA THR A 362 15.51 7.95 24.96
C THR A 362 15.59 6.58 25.63
N GLN A 363 14.79 5.62 25.17
CA GLN A 363 14.77 4.26 25.71
C GLN A 363 16.18 3.62 25.70
N ARG A 364 16.95 3.74 24.61
CA ARG A 364 18.33 3.24 24.48
C ARG A 364 19.28 3.93 25.46
N VAL A 365 19.20 5.25 25.64
CA VAL A 365 20.04 5.98 26.61
C VAL A 365 19.82 5.44 28.03
N ALA A 366 18.56 5.31 28.44
CA ALA A 366 18.22 4.82 29.77
C ALA A 366 18.66 3.36 29.97
N LEU A 367 18.55 2.50 28.96
CA LEU A 367 19.04 1.13 29.01
C LEU A 367 20.57 1.04 29.11
N LEU A 368 21.30 1.88 28.35
CA LEU A 368 22.76 1.95 28.44
C LEU A 368 23.21 2.43 29.83
N MET A 369 22.54 3.42 30.42
CA MET A 369 22.80 3.85 31.80
C MET A 369 22.51 2.74 32.81
N ALA A 370 21.41 1.99 32.64
CA ALA A 370 21.10 0.84 33.50
C ALA A 370 22.18 -0.26 33.42
N GLU A 371 22.76 -0.47 32.24
CA GLU A 371 23.84 -1.43 32.02
C GLU A 371 25.14 -0.99 32.68
N ILE A 372 25.50 0.30 32.60
CA ILE A 372 26.68 0.87 33.28
C ILE A 372 26.57 0.67 34.80
N GLU A 373 25.44 1.04 35.41
CA GLU A 373 25.25 0.92 36.87
C GLU A 373 25.31 -0.54 37.35
N ARG A 374 24.82 -1.47 36.52
CA ARG A 374 24.84 -2.90 36.82
C ARG A 374 26.24 -3.50 36.71
N THR A 375 27.00 -3.12 35.68
CA THR A 375 28.31 -3.71 35.37
C THR A 375 29.43 -3.16 36.24
N GLU A 376 29.42 -1.86 36.53
CA GLU A 376 30.47 -1.21 37.32
C GLU A 376 30.24 -1.32 38.84
N HIS A 377 29.04 -1.01 39.31
CA HIS A 377 28.74 -0.91 40.74
C HIS A 377 28.02 -2.14 41.30
N GLY A 378 27.45 -2.99 40.43
CA GLY A 378 26.58 -4.08 40.86
C GLY A 378 25.29 -3.60 41.53
N ASP A 379 24.93 -2.32 41.35
CA ASP A 379 23.79 -1.71 42.02
C ASP A 379 22.50 -2.01 41.26
N GLY A 380 21.86 -3.11 41.65
CA GLY A 380 20.58 -3.52 41.09
C GLY A 380 19.46 -2.52 41.32
N GLY A 381 19.55 -1.66 42.34
CA GLY A 381 18.54 -0.64 42.65
C GLY A 381 18.55 0.47 41.61
N ARG A 382 19.72 1.07 41.37
CA ARG A 382 19.89 2.13 40.36
C ARG A 382 19.68 1.62 38.93
N ALA A 383 20.13 0.39 38.63
CA ALA A 383 19.86 -0.23 37.35
C ALA A 383 18.35 -0.44 37.09
N ARG A 384 17.58 -0.83 38.12
CA ARG A 384 16.11 -0.94 38.02
C ARG A 384 15.45 0.43 37.83
N ALA A 385 15.89 1.46 38.55
CA ALA A 385 15.38 2.82 38.38
C ALA A 385 15.56 3.33 36.93
N TRP A 386 16.74 3.14 36.35
CA TRP A 386 16.99 3.46 34.93
C TRP A 386 16.14 2.61 33.97
N THR A 387 15.93 1.33 34.28
CA THR A 387 15.08 0.46 33.46
C THR A 387 13.61 0.92 33.49
N LEU A 388 13.09 1.33 34.65
CA LEU A 388 11.74 1.90 34.77
C LEU A 388 11.62 3.22 34.01
N ARG A 389 12.66 4.06 34.05
CA ARG A 389 12.73 5.30 33.26
C ARG A 389 12.73 5.00 31.76
N ALA A 390 13.38 3.92 31.30
CA ALA A 390 13.38 3.52 29.90
C ALA A 390 11.98 3.15 29.36
N VAL A 391 11.09 2.62 30.19
CA VAL A 391 9.71 2.28 29.78
C VAL A 391 8.87 3.53 29.51
N ARG A 392 9.13 4.62 30.23
CA ARG A 392 8.43 5.91 30.09
C ARG A 392 9.12 6.86 29.12
N ALA A 393 10.34 6.53 28.70
CA ALA A 393 11.17 7.34 27.81
C ALA A 393 10.60 7.40 26.39
N ARG A 394 11.05 8.40 25.62
CA ARG A 394 10.73 8.51 24.19
C ARG A 394 11.29 7.31 23.42
N HIS A 395 10.52 6.80 22.48
CA HIS A 395 10.98 5.72 21.59
C HIS A 395 12.16 6.19 20.74
N ASP A 396 13.12 5.29 20.55
CA ASP A 396 14.22 5.51 19.62
C ASP A 396 13.77 5.38 18.17
N PRO A 397 14.55 5.91 17.22
CA PRO A 397 14.39 5.59 15.81
C PRO A 397 14.36 4.06 15.59
N ALA A 398 13.43 3.61 14.77
CA ALA A 398 13.27 2.22 14.38
C ALA A 398 12.94 2.13 12.89
N TRP A 399 12.96 0.91 12.32
CA TRP A 399 12.51 0.72 10.95
C TRP A 399 10.98 0.77 10.90
N THR A 400 10.44 1.84 10.32
CA THR A 400 9.00 2.07 10.21
C THR A 400 8.54 2.08 8.76
N ALA A 401 7.42 1.40 8.48
CA ALA A 401 6.75 1.40 7.18
C ALA A 401 5.23 1.32 7.38
N ASP A 402 4.48 2.27 6.82
CA ASP A 402 3.00 2.24 6.80
C ASP A 402 2.35 1.98 8.17
N GLY A 403 2.93 2.50 9.26
CA GLY A 403 2.48 2.29 10.64
C GLY A 403 2.96 0.98 11.30
N TYR A 404 3.66 0.12 10.56
CA TYR A 404 4.35 -1.06 11.09
C TYR A 404 5.76 -0.69 11.55
N VAL A 405 6.08 -1.03 12.81
CA VAL A 405 7.41 -0.82 13.41
C VAL A 405 8.14 -2.17 13.50
N SER A 406 9.39 -2.19 13.07
CA SER A 406 10.26 -3.36 13.09
C SER A 406 11.64 -2.99 13.63
N ASP A 407 12.23 -3.87 14.42
CA ASP A 407 13.63 -3.70 14.87
C ASP A 407 14.62 -4.01 13.75
N ARG A 408 14.22 -4.90 12.83
CA ARG A 408 15.05 -5.34 11.69
C ARG A 408 14.50 -4.76 10.41
N TRP A 409 15.41 -4.36 9.51
CA TRP A 409 15.04 -3.95 8.17
C TRP A 409 14.36 -5.10 7.41
N ARG A 410 13.32 -4.75 6.64
CA ARG A 410 12.65 -5.65 5.71
C ARG A 410 12.52 -4.98 4.34
N PRO A 411 12.58 -5.74 3.24
CA PRO A 411 12.48 -5.18 1.89
C PRO A 411 11.07 -4.72 1.51
N VAL A 412 10.04 -5.36 2.09
CA VAL A 412 8.63 -5.15 1.76
C VAL A 412 7.82 -4.88 3.01
N SER A 413 6.93 -3.89 2.95
CA SER A 413 5.95 -3.61 3.99
C SER A 413 4.94 -4.75 4.12
N PRO A 414 4.76 -5.34 5.32
CA PRO A 414 3.77 -6.39 5.52
C PRO A 414 2.33 -5.87 5.43
N VAL A 415 2.10 -4.56 5.46
CA VAL A 415 0.75 -4.00 5.39
C VAL A 415 0.35 -3.73 3.94
N THR A 416 1.22 -3.06 3.18
CA THR A 416 0.89 -2.58 1.83
C THR A 416 1.49 -3.44 0.72
N GLY A 417 2.46 -4.31 1.02
CA GLY A 417 3.23 -5.03 0.02
C GLY A 417 4.17 -4.14 -0.80
N ARG A 418 4.36 -2.86 -0.41
CA ARG A 418 5.23 -1.92 -1.11
C ARG A 418 6.71 -2.21 -0.84
N LEU A 419 7.52 -2.18 -1.90
CA LEU A 419 8.99 -2.27 -1.84
C LEU A 419 9.62 -0.96 -1.36
N ASP A 420 10.75 -1.08 -0.65
CA ASP A 420 11.55 0.04 -0.11
C ASP A 420 10.72 1.02 0.73
N ALA A 421 9.71 0.51 1.44
CA ALA A 421 8.83 1.30 2.30
C ALA A 421 9.44 1.61 3.68
N PHE A 422 10.37 0.78 4.15
CA PHE A 422 10.98 0.92 5.47
C PHE A 422 11.97 2.06 5.53
N GLN A 423 11.69 3.02 6.41
CA GLN A 423 12.54 4.18 6.68
C GLN A 423 12.94 4.17 8.16
N TRP A 424 14.16 4.65 8.44
CA TRP A 424 14.66 4.78 9.80
C TRP A 424 14.17 6.10 10.40
N GLN A 425 13.14 6.04 11.23
CA GLN A 425 12.49 7.22 11.81
C GLN A 425 12.00 6.92 13.22
N THR A 426 11.87 7.96 14.05
CA THR A 426 11.19 7.83 15.33
C THR A 426 9.73 7.48 15.07
N PRO A 427 9.23 6.31 15.54
CA PRO A 427 7.87 5.91 15.28
C PRO A 427 6.91 6.97 15.84
N VAL A 428 6.00 7.44 15.00
CA VAL A 428 4.90 8.30 15.43
C VAL A 428 4.06 7.44 16.36
N ALA A 429 4.15 7.68 17.66
CA ALA A 429 3.32 6.99 18.63
C ALA A 429 1.87 7.15 18.15
N SER A 430 1.20 6.04 17.86
CA SER A 430 -0.24 6.02 18.04
C SER A 430 -0.44 6.48 19.48
N LEU A 431 -1.10 7.65 19.64
CA LEU A 431 -1.49 8.18 20.93
C LEU A 431 -1.89 7.01 21.82
N PRO A 432 -1.32 6.86 23.03
CA PRO A 432 -1.74 5.82 23.94
C PRO A 432 -3.27 5.91 24.07
N SER A 433 -3.96 4.90 23.52
CA SER A 433 -5.35 4.67 23.89
C SER A 433 -5.31 4.35 25.37
N ASP A 434 -6.00 5.18 26.13
CA ASP A 434 -6.01 5.31 27.57
C ASP A 434 -4.85 6.10 28.19
N LYS A 435 -5.29 7.15 28.90
CA LYS A 435 -4.58 7.86 29.94
C LYS A 435 -4.13 6.87 31.02
N GLY A 436 -3.06 6.12 30.77
CA GLY A 436 -2.21 5.62 31.82
C GLY A 436 -1.55 6.84 32.44
N THR A 437 -1.99 7.19 33.65
CA THR A 437 -1.42 8.22 34.52
C THR A 437 0.05 8.48 34.21
N THR A 438 0.35 9.68 33.72
CA THR A 438 1.67 10.30 33.85
C THR A 438 1.98 10.36 35.34
N ILE A 439 2.53 9.28 35.87
CA ILE A 439 3.23 9.29 37.15
C ILE A 439 4.54 10.00 36.82
N GLU A 440 4.57 11.30 37.11
CA GLU A 440 5.79 12.09 37.16
C GLU A 440 6.88 11.27 37.87
N SER A 441 8.12 11.34 37.38
CA SER A 441 9.29 10.76 38.04
C SER A 441 9.22 11.11 39.53
N SER A 442 8.88 10.13 40.37
CA SER A 442 8.66 10.41 41.79
C SER A 442 9.97 10.94 42.38
N ALA A 443 9.88 11.91 43.30
CA ALA A 443 11.05 12.39 44.06
C ALA A 443 11.85 11.25 44.72
N PHE A 444 11.22 10.09 44.93
CA PHE A 444 11.83 8.85 45.36
C PHE A 444 12.76 8.19 44.31
N GLU A 445 12.41 8.22 43.03
CA GLU A 445 13.27 7.72 41.93
C GLU A 445 14.51 8.61 41.76
N GLU A 446 14.35 9.95 41.86
CA GLU A 446 15.48 10.87 41.87
C GLU A 446 16.34 10.71 43.13
N ALA A 447 15.73 10.49 44.30
CA ALA A 447 16.46 10.22 45.54
C ALA A 447 17.23 8.88 45.50
N MET A 448 16.69 7.85 44.85
CA MET A 448 17.37 6.55 44.65
C MET A 448 18.57 6.69 43.70
N LEU A 449 18.47 7.55 42.67
CA LEU A 449 19.57 7.82 41.74
C LEU A 449 20.62 8.77 42.33
N ALA A 450 20.23 9.67 43.23
CA ALA A 450 21.11 10.62 43.91
C ALA A 450 21.80 10.04 45.17
N ALA A 451 21.34 8.91 45.69
CA ALA A 451 21.95 8.25 46.84
C ALA A 451 23.36 7.75 46.49
N PRO A 452 24.39 8.03 47.32
CA PRO A 452 25.74 7.51 47.09
C PRO A 452 25.72 5.98 47.14
N PRO A 453 26.57 5.30 46.34
CA PRO A 453 26.60 3.83 46.31
C PRO A 453 26.87 3.32 47.73
N PRO A 454 26.14 2.28 48.21
CA PRO A 454 26.45 1.71 49.50
C PRO A 454 27.89 1.19 49.45
N LYS A 455 28.76 1.76 50.29
CA LYS A 455 30.10 1.20 50.52
C LYS A 455 29.91 -0.27 50.87
N ARG A 456 30.50 -1.16 50.08
CA ARG A 456 30.66 -2.56 50.45
C ARG A 456 31.26 -2.60 51.84
N VAL A 457 30.46 -3.01 52.81
CA VAL A 457 30.98 -3.53 54.07
C VAL A 457 31.68 -4.82 53.67
N THR A 458 32.99 -4.74 53.45
CA THR A 458 33.86 -5.90 53.61
C THR A 458 33.63 -6.36 55.04
N VAL A 459 32.90 -7.47 55.19
CA VAL A 459 32.80 -8.16 56.48
C VAL A 459 34.19 -8.70 56.77
N ALA A 460 34.99 -7.92 57.49
CA ALA A 460 36.10 -8.44 58.27
C ALA A 460 35.48 -9.17 59.48
N PRO A 461 36.03 -10.34 59.88
CA PRO A 461 35.39 -11.21 60.85
C PRO A 461 35.37 -10.55 62.23
N SER A 462 34.17 -10.39 62.80
CA SER A 462 34.00 -9.86 64.15
C SER A 462 34.57 -10.85 65.16
N GLU A 463 35.55 -10.39 65.93
CA GLU A 463 35.91 -10.95 67.23
C GLU A 463 34.66 -11.02 68.12
N GLY A 464 34.43 -12.19 68.72
CA GLY A 464 33.46 -12.40 69.78
C GLY A 464 34.15 -12.35 71.15
N PRO A 465 33.56 -11.74 72.19
CA PRO A 465 34.17 -11.68 73.51
C PRO A 465 33.92 -12.94 74.34
N ALA A 466 35.04 -13.54 74.76
CA ALA A 466 35.36 -14.34 75.95
C ALA A 466 34.25 -15.00 76.80
N GLU A 467 34.41 -16.32 76.97
CA GLU A 467 33.87 -17.14 78.07
C GLU A 467 35.04 -17.91 78.73
N PRO A 468 35.14 -17.97 80.07
CA PRO A 468 35.99 -18.98 80.72
C PRO A 468 35.34 -19.62 81.99
N PRO A 469 35.93 -20.67 82.60
CA PRO A 469 36.76 -21.77 82.07
C PRO A 469 36.43 -23.18 82.66
N VAL A 470 37.11 -24.24 82.17
CA VAL A 470 37.92 -25.25 82.91
C VAL A 470 37.85 -26.70 82.33
N ALA A 471 39.00 -27.12 81.76
CA ALA A 471 39.71 -28.44 81.74
C ALA A 471 39.00 -29.74 81.32
N ALA A 472 39.59 -30.75 80.64
CA ALA A 472 40.81 -31.07 79.87
C ALA A 472 40.62 -32.58 79.44
N PRO A 473 41.58 -33.30 78.83
CA PRO A 473 42.02 -33.25 77.42
C PRO A 473 41.98 -34.62 76.68
N ALA A 474 42.41 -34.58 75.42
CA ALA A 474 43.14 -35.62 74.65
C ALA A 474 42.37 -36.76 73.94
N SER A 475 42.33 -36.70 72.60
CA SER A 475 43.19 -37.50 71.70
C SER A 475 42.54 -37.71 70.31
N ALA A 476 43.31 -37.47 69.27
CA ALA A 476 43.14 -38.01 67.91
C ALA A 476 44.42 -38.84 67.61
N PRO A 477 44.59 -39.59 66.49
CA PRO A 477 43.77 -39.62 65.26
C PRO A 477 43.70 -41.03 64.58
N ALA A 478 43.38 -41.03 63.27
CA ALA A 478 43.47 -42.09 62.23
C ALA A 478 42.18 -42.90 61.98
N SER A 479 41.74 -43.25 60.77
CA SER A 479 42.17 -43.02 59.37
C SER A 479 41.08 -43.59 58.44
N VAL A 480 40.76 -42.87 57.35
CA VAL A 480 40.20 -43.21 55.99
C VAL A 480 40.04 -44.70 55.57
N PRO A 481 39.37 -45.04 54.42
CA PRO A 481 38.06 -44.67 53.83
C PRO A 481 37.35 -45.90 53.16
N ALA A 482 36.19 -45.76 52.50
CA ALA A 482 35.88 -46.42 51.21
C ALA A 482 34.45 -46.16 50.70
N ALA A 483 34.36 -46.08 49.38
CA ALA A 483 33.20 -45.78 48.53
C ALA A 483 32.35 -47.02 48.20
N GLN A 484 31.14 -46.83 47.64
CA GLN A 484 30.82 -47.17 46.24
C GLN A 484 29.33 -47.07 45.88
N ASP A 485 29.14 -46.72 44.60
CA ASP A 485 27.93 -46.60 43.78
C ASP A 485 27.01 -47.82 43.75
N ASN A 486 25.73 -47.63 43.37
CA ASN A 486 24.99 -48.59 42.55
C ASN A 486 23.69 -48.00 41.92
N LEU A 487 23.62 -48.10 40.60
CA LEU A 487 22.43 -48.21 39.72
C LEU A 487 22.66 -49.48 38.86
N PRO A 488 21.69 -49.96 38.06
CA PRO A 488 20.30 -50.41 38.30
C PRO A 488 20.13 -51.89 37.81
N PRO A 489 18.93 -52.51 37.81
CA PRO A 489 18.73 -53.69 36.96
C PRO A 489 17.46 -53.68 36.09
N MET A 490 17.59 -54.35 34.94
CA MET A 490 16.56 -54.72 33.97
C MET A 490 16.43 -56.25 33.90
N ALA A 491 15.18 -56.72 33.73
CA ALA A 491 14.72 -57.94 33.01
C ALA A 491 15.16 -59.33 33.55
N LYS A 492 14.43 -60.46 33.45
CA LYS A 492 13.22 -60.87 32.71
C LYS A 492 12.78 -62.28 33.20
N ASP A 493 11.59 -62.69 32.75
CA ASP A 493 11.08 -64.06 32.49
C ASP A 493 10.03 -64.73 33.42
N GLU A 494 9.06 -65.30 32.68
CA GLU A 494 7.70 -65.87 32.85
C GLU A 494 7.60 -67.28 33.50
N PRO A 495 6.46 -68.03 33.51
CA PRO A 495 5.00 -67.70 33.34
C PRO A 495 4.06 -68.47 34.34
N ALA A 496 2.74 -68.17 34.38
CA ALA A 496 1.61 -69.15 34.37
C ALA A 496 0.20 -68.55 34.64
N VAL A 497 -0.60 -68.47 33.56
CA VAL A 497 -2.03 -68.81 33.37
C VAL A 497 -3.11 -68.48 34.44
N ALA A 498 -4.01 -67.54 34.11
CA ALA A 498 -5.47 -67.71 34.22
C ALA A 498 -6.25 -66.72 33.30
N THR A 499 -7.00 -67.30 32.37
CA THR A 499 -7.89 -66.82 31.29
C THR A 499 -9.05 -65.91 31.75
N ALA A 500 -9.19 -64.68 31.20
CA ALA A 500 -10.14 -64.14 30.18
C ALA A 500 -11.59 -63.86 30.69
N GLU A 501 -12.30 -62.77 30.36
CA GLU A 501 -12.58 -62.01 29.10
C GLU A 501 -13.24 -60.63 29.44
N PRO A 502 -13.60 -59.72 28.49
CA PRO A 502 -13.04 -59.43 27.17
C PRO A 502 -12.79 -57.92 26.90
N VAL A 503 -12.08 -57.68 25.80
CA VAL A 503 -11.63 -56.43 25.19
C VAL A 503 -12.75 -55.71 24.42
N GLN A 504 -12.74 -54.36 24.43
CA GLN A 504 -13.19 -53.54 23.29
C GLN A 504 -11.96 -52.87 22.65
N PRO A 505 -11.87 -52.82 21.31
CA PRO A 505 -10.63 -52.49 20.60
C PRO A 505 -10.34 -50.98 20.53
N ALA A 506 -9.07 -50.64 20.66
CA ALA A 506 -8.51 -49.34 20.33
C ALA A 506 -8.55 -49.08 18.81
N PRO A 507 -8.79 -47.84 18.35
CA PRO A 507 -8.35 -47.39 17.04
C PRO A 507 -6.88 -46.91 17.10
N GLU A 508 -6.18 -47.13 15.99
CA GLU A 508 -4.76 -46.82 15.74
C GLU A 508 -4.40 -45.34 15.95
N PRO A 509 -3.11 -45.01 16.16
CA PRO A 509 -2.65 -43.65 16.40
C PRO A 509 -2.75 -42.81 15.12
N ALA A 510 -3.55 -41.75 15.17
CA ALA A 510 -3.61 -40.75 14.12
C ALA A 510 -2.25 -40.08 13.93
N GLU A 511 -1.79 -40.18 12.70
CA GLU A 511 -0.69 -39.44 12.07
C GLU A 511 -0.81 -37.94 12.38
N SER A 512 0.29 -37.35 12.84
CA SER A 512 0.37 -35.92 13.17
C SER A 512 0.18 -35.07 11.91
N PRO A 513 -0.65 -34.01 11.91
CA PRO A 513 -0.77 -33.14 10.76
C PRO A 513 0.52 -32.32 10.58
N PRO A 514 0.94 -32.01 9.33
CA PRO A 514 2.12 -31.21 9.05
C PRO A 514 1.95 -29.78 9.60
N PRO A 515 3.05 -29.06 9.90
CA PRO A 515 2.98 -27.71 10.44
C PRO A 515 2.25 -26.80 9.44
N ALA A 516 1.15 -26.21 9.90
CA ALA A 516 0.37 -25.25 9.15
C ALA A 516 1.27 -24.12 8.60
N ALA A 517 1.14 -23.84 7.31
CA ALA A 517 1.75 -22.69 6.67
C ALA A 517 1.36 -21.41 7.42
N THR A 518 2.37 -20.68 7.91
CA THR A 518 2.19 -19.36 8.50
C THR A 518 1.50 -18.43 7.49
N PRO A 519 0.39 -17.76 7.86
CA PRO A 519 -0.26 -16.82 6.96
C PRO A 519 0.68 -15.66 6.64
N VAL A 520 0.77 -15.34 5.36
CA VAL A 520 1.71 -14.37 4.75
C VAL A 520 1.41 -12.93 5.21
N PHE A 521 0.26 -12.69 5.85
CA PHE A 521 -0.08 -11.45 6.52
C PHE A 521 -0.77 -11.78 7.84
N ARG A 522 -0.10 -11.55 8.97
CA ARG A 522 -0.76 -11.62 10.28
C ARG A 522 -1.63 -10.38 10.45
N SER A 523 -2.94 -10.55 10.45
CA SER A 523 -3.83 -9.64 11.16
C SER A 523 -3.64 -9.85 12.66
N ARG A 524 -3.50 -8.74 13.39
CA ARG A 524 -3.36 -8.71 14.84
C ARG A 524 -4.74 -9.02 15.44
N ALA A 525 -4.99 -10.26 15.85
CA ALA A 525 -6.27 -10.66 16.46
C ALA A 525 -6.47 -10.11 17.90
N ASP A 526 -5.43 -9.54 18.52
CA ASP A 526 -5.45 -9.08 19.92
C ASP A 526 -5.78 -7.60 20.11
N LEU A 527 -6.19 -6.88 19.07
CA LEU A 527 -6.74 -5.52 19.22
C LEU A 527 -8.22 -5.56 18.86
N GLY A 528 -9.05 -5.08 19.80
CA GLY A 528 -10.48 -4.92 19.60
C GLY A 528 -10.79 -4.32 18.23
N LYS A 529 -11.76 -4.95 17.56
CA LYS A 529 -12.25 -4.64 16.20
C LYS A 529 -12.04 -3.16 15.83
N PRO A 530 -11.05 -2.82 15.00
CA PRO A 530 -10.91 -1.45 14.54
C PRO A 530 -12.18 -1.09 13.75
N ALA A 531 -12.70 0.12 13.95
CA ALA A 531 -13.72 0.66 13.06
C ALA A 531 -13.22 0.49 11.61
N PRO A 532 -14.05 0.01 10.67
CA PRO A 532 -13.61 -0.24 9.31
C PRO A 532 -13.11 1.08 8.72
N ALA A 533 -11.79 1.19 8.53
CA ALA A 533 -11.24 2.24 7.69
C ALA A 533 -11.93 2.11 6.32
N PRO A 534 -12.45 3.20 5.74
CA PRO A 534 -13.10 3.14 4.43
C PRO A 534 -12.04 2.77 3.39
N ILE A 535 -12.02 1.49 3.00
CA ILE A 535 -11.22 1.01 1.88
C ILE A 535 -11.71 1.80 0.66
N PRO A 536 -10.86 2.59 -0.02
CA PRO A 536 -11.30 3.44 -1.11
C PRO A 536 -12.03 2.61 -2.18
N ALA A 537 -13.09 3.18 -2.75
CA ALA A 537 -13.78 2.57 -3.88
C ALA A 537 -12.77 2.32 -5.02
N VAL A 538 -13.07 1.31 -5.86
CA VAL A 538 -12.18 0.71 -6.88
C VAL A 538 -11.48 1.69 -7.82
N ILE A 539 -11.98 2.92 -7.91
CA ILE A 539 -11.37 4.04 -8.62
C ILE A 539 -11.63 5.29 -7.77
N PRO A 540 -10.68 5.82 -6.98
CA PRO A 540 -10.70 7.24 -6.73
C PRO A 540 -10.60 7.90 -8.11
N ILE A 541 -11.54 8.77 -8.47
CA ILE A 541 -11.36 9.65 -9.62
C ILE A 541 -10.23 10.60 -9.21
N VAL A 542 -8.98 10.17 -9.41
CA VAL A 542 -7.79 10.97 -9.14
C VAL A 542 -7.79 12.09 -10.17
N ARG A 543 -7.58 13.33 -9.71
CA ARG A 543 -7.37 14.48 -10.60
C ARG A 543 -6.25 14.16 -11.60
N ALA A 544 -6.36 14.70 -12.82
CA ALA A 544 -5.30 14.53 -13.81
C ALA A 544 -3.95 15.07 -13.26
N PRO A 545 -2.80 14.49 -13.62
CA PRO A 545 -1.49 14.86 -13.06
C PRO A 545 -0.92 16.25 -13.41
N ASP A 546 -1.74 17.19 -13.89
CA ASP A 546 -1.33 18.55 -14.26
C ASP A 546 -2.47 19.55 -13.99
N ASP A 547 -2.73 19.84 -12.72
CA ASP A 547 -3.59 20.93 -12.26
C ASP A 547 -2.78 21.76 -11.26
N PRO A 548 -2.35 23.00 -11.58
CA PRO A 548 -1.58 23.82 -10.65
C PRO A 548 -2.47 24.17 -9.46
N GLY A 549 -2.00 23.80 -8.26
CA GLY A 549 -2.73 23.96 -7.01
C GLY A 549 -3.17 25.40 -6.76
N ILE A 550 -4.41 25.52 -6.28
CA ILE A 550 -4.81 26.60 -5.39
C ILE A 550 -4.40 26.17 -3.99
N ASP A 551 -3.55 26.96 -3.34
CA ASP A 551 -3.07 26.71 -1.99
C ASP A 551 -4.23 26.78 -1.00
N ASP A 552 -4.38 25.74 -0.18
CA ASP A 552 -5.27 25.71 0.98
C ASP A 552 -4.66 26.57 2.10
N GLU A 553 -4.95 27.87 2.11
CA GLU A 553 -4.85 28.69 3.33
C GLU A 553 -6.22 28.73 4.03
N GLY A 554 -6.25 28.26 5.28
CA GLY A 554 -7.40 28.32 6.17
C GLY A 554 -7.84 29.77 6.50
N PRO A 555 -9.01 29.94 7.14
CA PRO A 555 -9.73 31.21 7.14
C PRO A 555 -9.04 32.24 8.03
N SER A 556 -8.71 33.41 7.48
CA SER A 556 -8.40 34.60 8.27
C SER A 556 -9.69 35.36 8.58
N ASP A 557 -9.86 35.63 9.87
CA ASP A 557 -10.88 36.50 10.45
C ASP A 557 -10.90 37.87 9.76
N GLU A 558 -11.99 38.19 9.08
CA GLU A 558 -12.28 39.57 8.65
C GLU A 558 -13.77 39.90 8.90
N PHE A 559 -14.15 39.85 10.18
CA PHE A 559 -15.37 40.47 10.70
C PHE A 559 -15.03 41.36 11.89
N THR A 560 -14.58 42.59 11.60
CA THR A 560 -14.74 43.75 12.48
C THR A 560 -14.93 45.00 11.65
N GLU A 561 -16.20 45.40 11.53
CA GLU A 561 -16.74 46.76 11.43
C GLU A 561 -15.95 47.84 10.66
N GLN A 562 -16.56 48.35 9.60
CA GLN A 562 -16.72 49.81 9.51
C GLN A 562 -18.05 50.24 8.88
N ILE A 563 -18.72 51.11 9.63
CA ILE A 563 -20.07 51.64 9.48
C ILE A 563 -20.16 52.63 8.30
N GLY A 564 -21.24 52.57 7.53
CA GLY A 564 -21.61 53.60 6.56
C GLY A 564 -22.93 53.32 5.81
N THR A 565 -23.92 54.16 6.04
CA THR A 565 -25.35 54.11 5.63
C THR A 565 -25.68 53.90 4.14
N PRO A 566 -26.91 53.41 3.80
CA PRO A 566 -27.27 52.93 2.47
C PRO A 566 -27.76 54.04 1.53
N LYS A 567 -27.50 53.89 0.23
CA LYS A 567 -28.20 54.65 -0.83
C LYS A 567 -28.85 53.68 -1.81
N ALA A 568 -30.17 53.75 -1.86
CA ALA A 568 -31.05 52.97 -2.71
C ALA A 568 -30.85 53.30 -4.21
N GLN A 569 -30.96 52.28 -5.08
CA GLN A 569 -31.68 52.32 -6.36
C GLN A 569 -31.63 50.91 -6.99
N ALA A 570 -32.73 50.16 -6.93
CA ALA A 570 -33.82 50.14 -7.92
C ALA A 570 -33.46 49.35 -9.17
N GLY A 571 -33.93 48.09 -9.20
CA GLY A 571 -33.96 47.27 -10.41
C GLY A 571 -34.89 47.84 -11.46
N GLY A 572 -34.65 47.45 -12.71
CA GLY A 572 -35.61 47.69 -13.80
C GLY A 572 -34.97 47.73 -15.19
N TRP A 573 -35.33 46.73 -16.00
CA TRP A 573 -35.68 46.81 -17.45
C TRP A 573 -34.71 47.45 -18.47
N ARG A 574 -33.57 48.01 -18.07
CA ARG A 574 -32.55 48.55 -18.99
C ARG A 574 -31.47 47.55 -19.42
N GLY A 575 -31.30 46.44 -18.71
CA GLY A 575 -30.33 45.39 -19.08
C GLY A 575 -30.80 44.45 -20.21
N PHE A 576 -32.09 44.50 -20.58
CA PHE A 576 -32.66 43.54 -21.54
C PHE A 576 -32.44 43.94 -23.01
N TRP A 577 -32.08 45.20 -23.28
CA TRP A 577 -31.91 45.72 -24.65
C TRP A 577 -30.47 45.70 -25.18
N SER A 578 -29.47 45.31 -24.38
CA SER A 578 -28.06 45.30 -24.82
C SER A 578 -27.60 43.97 -25.44
N ARG A 579 -28.51 43.04 -25.75
CA ARG A 579 -28.16 41.71 -26.31
C ARG A 579 -28.68 41.45 -27.73
N TRP A 580 -29.19 42.47 -28.40
CA TRP A 580 -29.53 42.43 -29.82
C TRP A 580 -28.87 43.62 -30.51
N GLY A 581 -27.67 43.41 -31.07
CA GLY A 581 -27.04 44.41 -31.94
C GLY A 581 -25.52 44.38 -31.93
N ALA A 582 -24.94 43.42 -32.66
CA ALA A 582 -23.68 43.45 -33.44
C ALA A 582 -23.13 42.03 -33.57
#